data_AF-A0A847FH08-F1
#
_entry.id   AF-A0A847FH08-F1
#
_cell.length_a   1.000
_cell.length_b   1.000
_cell.length_c   1.000
_cell.angle_alpha   90.00
_cell.angle_beta   90.00
_cell.angle_gamma   90.00
#
_symmetry.space_group_name_H-M   'P 1'
#
loop_
_entity.id
_entity.type
_entity.pdbx_description
1 polymer ?
#
loop_
_entity_poly.entity_id
_entity_poly.type
_entity_poly.pdbx_seq_one_letter_code
_entity_poly.pdbx_strand_id
1 'polypeptide(L)'
;MNITKLKEMKITELNKLAKELNINGFSGIRKQDLIFKVLQAQAEKEGLMFGEGILEILPEGFGFLRSPNYNYLPCPDDIYISPSQIRKFDLKTGDTVSGEIRPPKEGEKYFALLKVEAVNFENPETCKDKVLFDNLTPVYPHERFMLERKPEEVSTRVIDLLAPIGKGQRSLIVAPPYSGKTVLLQRLANSITGNHPDVVLIVLLIDERPEEVTDMQRNVQGEVISSTFDEPPERHVQVSEIVLEKAKRLVEHKKDVVILLDSITRLARAYNSVVPHSGKVLSGGIDSNALQKPKRFFGAARAIEEGGSLTIIATALVDTGSRMDDVIFEEFKGTGNMELQLDRNLFQRRIYPAIDIKRSNTRHEELLLKPEILQRVWILRKVLNELSNVEAMELLIEKLAKTKNNEEFLNSMNQK
;
A
#
# COMPACT_ATOMS: atom_id res chain seq x y z
N MET A 1 -19.69 0.28 25.91
CA MET A 1 -19.65 1.74 25.59
C MET A 1 -19.79 1.93 24.09
N ASN A 2 -20.27 3.08 23.59
CA ASN A 2 -20.42 3.31 22.15
C ASN A 2 -19.11 3.82 21.52
N ILE A 3 -18.75 3.35 20.33
CA ILE A 3 -17.55 3.75 19.57
C ILE A 3 -17.42 5.27 19.40
N THR A 4 -18.53 6.00 19.27
CA THR A 4 -18.52 7.46 19.15
C THR A 4 -17.87 8.12 20.38
N LYS A 5 -18.20 7.63 21.58
CA LYS A 5 -17.58 8.13 22.83
C LYS A 5 -16.10 7.78 22.92
N LEU A 6 -15.72 6.58 22.48
CA LEU A 6 -14.31 6.15 22.49
C LEU A 6 -13.45 6.97 21.51
N LYS A 7 -14.02 7.41 20.39
CA LYS A 7 -13.33 8.32 19.45
C LYS A 7 -13.10 9.72 20.00
N GLU A 8 -14.05 10.24 20.78
CA GLU A 8 -13.94 11.57 21.38
C GLU A 8 -12.93 11.62 22.54
N MET A 9 -12.71 10.49 23.21
CA MET A 9 -11.73 10.38 24.30
C MET A 9 -10.31 10.67 23.82
N LYS A 10 -9.52 11.31 24.70
CA LYS A 10 -8.09 11.52 24.46
C LYS A 10 -7.35 10.18 24.58
N ILE A 11 -6.21 10.04 23.89
CA ILE A 11 -5.42 8.81 23.95
C ILE A 11 -4.98 8.46 25.39
N THR A 12 -4.78 9.49 26.23
CA THR A 12 -4.48 9.32 27.65
C THR A 12 -5.63 8.70 28.44
N GLU A 13 -6.88 9.02 28.08
CA GLU A 13 -8.08 8.45 28.71
C GLU A 13 -8.34 7.03 28.21
N LEU A 14 -8.16 6.78 26.90
CA LEU A 14 -8.22 5.44 26.33
C LEU A 14 -7.16 4.52 26.96
N ASN A 15 -5.95 5.03 27.20
CA ASN A 15 -4.90 4.27 27.90
C ASN A 15 -5.27 3.95 29.36
N LYS A 16 -6.01 4.83 30.05
CA LYS A 16 -6.53 4.53 31.39
C LYS A 16 -7.59 3.43 31.33
N LEU A 17 -8.54 3.54 30.40
CA LEU A 17 -9.58 2.54 30.19
C LEU A 17 -8.98 1.17 29.82
N ALA A 18 -7.94 1.15 28.99
CA ALA A 18 -7.22 -0.07 28.64
C ALA A 18 -6.54 -0.72 29.86
N LYS A 19 -5.99 0.07 30.79
CA LYS A 19 -5.46 -0.43 32.08
C LYS A 19 -6.57 -1.02 32.95
N GLU A 20 -7.73 -0.36 33.05
CA GLU A 20 -8.88 -0.85 33.83
C GLU A 20 -9.46 -2.16 33.25
N LEU A 21 -9.32 -2.36 31.94
CA LEU A 21 -9.69 -3.58 31.24
C LEU A 21 -8.59 -4.66 31.23
N ASN A 22 -7.44 -4.43 31.88
CA ASN A 22 -6.28 -5.33 31.91
C ASN A 22 -5.75 -5.71 30.51
N ILE A 23 -5.83 -4.80 29.55
CA ILE A 23 -5.29 -5.01 28.20
C ILE A 23 -3.77 -4.88 28.28
N ASN A 24 -3.03 -5.88 27.80
CA ASN A 24 -1.57 -5.85 27.75
C ASN A 24 -1.05 -5.21 26.44
N GLY A 25 0.11 -4.54 26.51
CA GLY A 25 0.81 -4.03 25.33
C GLY A 25 0.12 -2.90 24.58
N PHE A 26 -0.72 -2.08 25.24
CA PHE A 26 -1.40 -0.93 24.60
C PHE A 26 -0.46 0.26 24.30
N SER A 27 0.75 0.27 24.84
CA SER A 27 1.72 1.36 24.64
C SER A 27 2.26 1.36 23.22
N GLY A 28 2.08 2.46 22.49
CA GLY A 28 2.57 2.65 21.12
C GLY A 28 1.64 2.15 20.02
N ILE A 29 0.45 1.66 20.38
CA ILE A 29 -0.58 1.24 19.42
C ILE A 29 -1.35 2.47 18.89
N ARG A 30 -1.81 2.43 17.64
CA ARG A 30 -2.63 3.49 17.05
C ARG A 30 -3.96 3.64 17.80
N LYS A 31 -4.51 4.86 17.82
CA LYS A 31 -5.77 5.14 18.52
C LYS A 31 -6.91 4.22 18.06
N GLN A 32 -6.99 3.92 16.77
CA GLN A 32 -8.04 3.06 16.20
C GLN A 32 -7.94 1.62 16.71
N ASP A 33 -6.75 1.02 16.64
CA ASP A 33 -6.50 -0.33 17.14
C ASP A 33 -6.71 -0.44 18.66
N LEU A 34 -6.39 0.63 19.42
CA LEU A 34 -6.66 0.68 20.86
C LEU A 34 -8.16 0.69 21.16
N ILE A 35 -8.95 1.46 20.40
CA ILE A 35 -10.41 1.47 20.51
C ILE A 35 -10.96 0.06 20.25
N PHE A 36 -10.44 -0.62 19.22
CA PHE A 36 -10.84 -2.00 18.94
C PHE A 36 -10.55 -2.94 20.11
N LYS A 37 -9.32 -2.94 20.66
CA LYS A 37 -8.98 -3.77 21.83
C LYS A 37 -9.87 -3.49 23.05
N VAL A 38 -10.25 -2.23 23.25
CA VAL A 38 -11.19 -1.84 24.31
C VAL A 38 -12.58 -2.43 24.08
N LEU A 39 -13.10 -2.36 22.85
CA LEU A 39 -14.40 -2.95 22.49
C LEU A 39 -14.39 -4.47 22.67
N GLN A 40 -13.33 -5.14 22.22
CA GLN A 40 -13.14 -6.57 22.41
C GLN A 40 -13.15 -6.96 23.89
N ALA A 41 -12.34 -6.29 24.72
CA ALA A 41 -12.26 -6.59 26.16
C ALA A 41 -13.58 -6.31 26.90
N GLN A 42 -14.39 -5.37 26.41
CA GLN A 42 -15.74 -5.13 26.96
C GLN A 42 -16.70 -6.26 26.60
N ALA A 43 -16.74 -6.69 25.35
CA ALA A 43 -17.57 -7.80 24.91
C ALA A 43 -17.21 -9.10 25.66
N GLU A 44 -15.92 -9.39 25.83
CA GLU A 44 -15.45 -10.55 26.58
C GLU A 44 -15.88 -10.51 28.06
N LYS A 45 -15.88 -9.33 28.70
CA LYS A 45 -16.40 -9.17 30.07
C LYS A 45 -17.91 -9.41 30.17
N GLU A 46 -18.66 -9.15 29.11
CA GLU A 46 -20.09 -9.42 29.01
C GLU A 46 -20.40 -10.87 28.56
N GLY A 47 -19.36 -11.70 28.38
CA GLY A 47 -19.49 -13.10 27.94
C GLY A 47 -19.80 -13.25 26.45
N LEU A 48 -19.65 -12.19 25.66
CA LEU A 48 -19.89 -12.15 24.23
C LEU A 48 -18.56 -12.30 23.48
N MET A 49 -18.59 -12.98 22.32
CA MET A 49 -17.43 -13.03 21.43
C MET A 49 -17.42 -11.80 20.53
N PHE A 50 -16.23 -11.29 20.22
CA PHE A 50 -16.04 -10.14 19.33
C PHE A 50 -15.18 -10.54 18.15
N GLY A 51 -15.53 -10.07 16.96
CA GLY A 51 -14.82 -10.40 15.73
C GLY A 51 -14.59 -9.18 14.85
N GLU A 52 -13.55 -9.26 14.03
CA GLU A 52 -13.22 -8.28 12.99
C GLU A 52 -12.76 -9.01 11.74
N GLY A 53 -13.10 -8.47 10.58
CA GLY A 53 -12.48 -8.86 9.32
C GLY A 53 -12.93 -7.95 8.19
N ILE A 54 -12.35 -8.18 7.02
CA ILE A 54 -12.72 -7.46 5.81
C ILE A 54 -13.82 -8.21 5.10
N LEU A 55 -14.89 -7.49 4.81
CA LEU A 55 -16.05 -8.03 4.13
C LEU A 55 -15.69 -8.42 2.69
N GLU A 56 -15.95 -9.67 2.33
CA GLU A 56 -16.07 -10.16 0.96
C GLU A 56 -17.53 -10.57 0.72
N ILE A 57 -18.22 -9.86 -0.17
CA ILE A 57 -19.59 -10.18 -0.58
C ILE A 57 -19.51 -11.15 -1.76
N LEU A 58 -20.17 -12.30 -1.63
CA LEU A 58 -20.26 -13.31 -2.67
C LEU A 58 -21.44 -13.02 -3.64
N PRO A 59 -21.44 -13.59 -4.85
CA PRO A 59 -22.50 -13.34 -5.85
C PRO A 59 -23.92 -13.63 -5.35
N GLU A 60 -24.07 -14.55 -4.39
CA GLU A 60 -25.34 -14.92 -3.76
C GLU A 60 -25.88 -13.85 -2.78
N GLY A 61 -25.09 -12.81 -2.50
CA GLY A 61 -25.48 -11.63 -1.73
C GLY A 61 -25.25 -11.72 -0.21
N PHE A 62 -24.79 -12.87 0.29
CA PHE A 62 -24.21 -12.96 1.63
C PHE A 62 -22.70 -12.74 1.56
N GLY A 63 -22.04 -12.59 2.71
CA GLY A 63 -20.60 -12.36 2.75
C GLY A 63 -19.90 -13.02 3.92
N PHE A 64 -18.58 -12.94 3.88
CA PHE A 64 -17.69 -13.38 4.96
C PHE A 64 -16.74 -12.27 5.34
N LEU A 65 -16.45 -12.14 6.63
CA LEU A 65 -15.36 -11.29 7.11
C LEU A 65 -14.09 -12.13 7.09
N ARG A 66 -13.18 -11.80 6.17
CA ARG A 66 -11.89 -12.45 5.99
C ARG A 66 -10.86 -11.88 6.94
N SER A 67 -10.01 -12.74 7.50
CA SER A 67 -8.98 -12.33 8.44
C SER A 67 -7.67 -11.92 7.74
N PRO A 68 -7.03 -10.80 8.15
CA PRO A 68 -5.71 -10.42 7.67
C PRO A 68 -4.63 -11.45 8.03
N ASN A 69 -4.77 -12.15 9.16
CA ASN A 69 -3.80 -13.15 9.62
C ASN A 69 -3.66 -14.33 8.65
N TYR A 70 -4.70 -14.58 7.86
CA TYR A 70 -4.72 -15.61 6.83
C TYR A 70 -4.63 -15.02 5.43
N ASN A 71 -4.07 -13.80 5.25
CA ASN A 71 -3.96 -13.12 3.95
C ASN A 71 -5.31 -13.00 3.20
N TYR A 72 -6.40 -12.83 3.95
CA TYR A 72 -7.77 -12.80 3.44
C TYR A 72 -8.27 -14.08 2.78
N LEU A 73 -7.67 -15.22 3.15
CA LEU A 73 -8.12 -16.51 2.66
C LEU A 73 -9.42 -16.96 3.30
N PRO A 74 -10.22 -17.73 2.56
CA PRO A 74 -11.30 -18.50 3.15
C PRO A 74 -10.75 -19.41 4.25
N CYS A 75 -11.19 -19.20 5.48
CA CYS A 75 -10.84 -20.02 6.62
C CYS A 75 -12.09 -20.49 7.37
N PRO A 76 -12.03 -21.61 8.11
CA PRO A 76 -13.15 -22.06 8.93
C PRO A 76 -13.59 -21.03 9.99
N ASP A 77 -12.67 -20.16 10.40
CA ASP A 77 -12.89 -19.13 11.41
C ASP A 77 -13.50 -17.84 10.82
N ASP A 78 -13.83 -17.82 9.52
CA ASP A 78 -14.47 -16.67 8.89
C ASP A 78 -15.86 -16.40 9.49
N ILE A 79 -16.19 -15.12 9.57
CA ILE A 79 -17.44 -14.66 10.16
C ILE A 79 -18.45 -14.43 9.05
N TYR A 80 -19.51 -15.22 9.03
CA TYR A 80 -20.67 -15.05 8.18
C TYR A 80 -21.39 -13.74 8.48
N ILE A 81 -21.70 -12.99 7.42
CA ILE A 81 -22.59 -11.83 7.47
C ILE A 81 -23.80 -12.05 6.55
N SER A 82 -24.99 -11.76 7.09
CA SER A 82 -26.23 -11.97 6.36
C SER A 82 -26.50 -10.87 5.32
N PRO A 83 -27.22 -11.18 4.23
CA PRO A 83 -27.63 -10.18 3.24
C PRO A 83 -28.43 -9.02 3.84
N SER A 84 -29.20 -9.27 4.90
CA SER A 84 -29.98 -8.24 5.59
C SER A 84 -29.09 -7.25 6.33
N GLN A 85 -28.00 -7.71 6.96
CA GLN A 85 -27.01 -6.84 7.60
C GLN A 85 -26.26 -6.02 6.55
N ILE A 86 -25.83 -6.64 5.44
CA ILE A 86 -25.17 -5.96 4.32
C ILE A 86 -26.06 -4.82 3.80
N ARG A 87 -27.34 -5.10 3.51
CA ARG A 87 -28.29 -4.09 3.03
C ARG A 87 -28.60 -3.00 4.06
N LYS A 88 -28.72 -3.36 5.35
CA LYS A 88 -29.07 -2.41 6.42
C LYS A 88 -28.02 -1.31 6.60
N PHE A 89 -26.75 -1.67 6.46
CA PHE A 89 -25.61 -0.76 6.67
C PHE A 89 -24.92 -0.34 5.35
N ASP A 90 -25.52 -0.65 4.20
CA ASP A 90 -24.97 -0.41 2.86
C ASP A 90 -23.50 -0.84 2.71
N LEU A 91 -23.18 -2.04 3.23
CA LEU A 91 -21.83 -2.56 3.25
C LEU A 91 -21.38 -2.99 1.86
N LYS A 92 -20.09 -2.81 1.58
CA LYS A 92 -19.45 -3.21 0.32
C LYS A 92 -18.23 -4.09 0.59
N THR A 93 -17.85 -4.88 -0.41
CA THR A 93 -16.58 -5.61 -0.37
C THR A 93 -15.43 -4.63 -0.07
N GLY A 94 -14.53 -5.04 0.83
CA GLY A 94 -13.43 -4.21 1.34
C GLY A 94 -13.73 -3.49 2.66
N ASP A 95 -15.00 -3.38 3.09
CA ASP A 95 -15.32 -2.73 4.36
C ASP A 95 -14.78 -3.56 5.53
N THR A 96 -14.04 -2.92 6.44
CA THR A 96 -13.59 -3.56 7.67
C THR A 96 -14.71 -3.52 8.68
N VAL A 97 -15.30 -4.68 8.98
CA VAL A 97 -16.47 -4.77 9.86
C VAL A 97 -16.04 -5.41 11.17
N SER A 98 -16.42 -4.79 12.29
CA SER A 98 -16.22 -5.36 13.62
C SER A 98 -17.51 -5.33 14.43
N GLY A 99 -17.65 -6.32 15.31
CA GLY A 99 -18.86 -6.47 16.09
C GLY A 99 -18.94 -7.77 16.88
N GLU A 100 -20.09 -7.94 17.54
CA GLU A 100 -20.40 -9.13 18.32
C GLU A 100 -20.62 -10.33 17.40
N ILE A 101 -19.96 -11.45 17.70
CA ILE A 101 -20.07 -12.71 16.96
C ILE A 101 -20.60 -13.81 17.87
N ARG A 102 -21.14 -14.86 17.24
CA ARG A 102 -21.54 -16.09 17.93
C ARG A 102 -20.95 -17.32 17.23
N PRO A 103 -20.79 -18.44 17.96
CA PRO A 103 -20.32 -19.67 17.34
C PRO A 103 -21.42 -20.27 16.45
N PRO A 104 -21.05 -21.15 15.52
CA PRO A 104 -22.02 -21.88 14.71
C PRO A 104 -22.96 -22.70 15.60
N LYS A 105 -24.26 -22.68 15.27
CA LYS A 105 -25.26 -23.59 15.83
C LYS A 105 -25.21 -24.95 15.12
N GLU A 106 -25.98 -25.91 15.64
CA GLU A 106 -26.11 -27.23 15.04
C GLU A 106 -26.55 -27.12 13.56
N GLY A 107 -25.69 -27.59 12.64
CA GLY A 107 -25.89 -27.48 11.18
C GLY A 107 -25.22 -26.28 10.51
N GLU A 108 -24.68 -25.31 11.26
CA GLU A 108 -23.88 -24.20 10.74
C GLU A 108 -22.37 -24.54 10.77
N LYS A 109 -21.60 -23.99 9.83
CA LYS A 109 -20.14 -24.24 9.73
C LYS A 109 -19.27 -23.08 10.19
N TYR A 110 -19.81 -21.86 10.21
CA TYR A 110 -19.06 -20.62 10.39
C TYR A 110 -19.56 -19.82 11.58
N PHE A 111 -18.72 -18.96 12.13
CA PHE A 111 -19.15 -17.93 13.08
C PHE A 111 -20.15 -17.01 12.39
N ALA A 112 -21.07 -16.41 13.13
CA ALA A 112 -22.05 -15.47 12.59
C ALA A 112 -21.97 -14.13 13.31
N LEU A 113 -21.99 -13.03 12.55
CA LEU A 113 -22.07 -11.69 13.10
C LEU A 113 -23.48 -11.45 13.67
N LEU A 114 -23.57 -11.17 14.96
CA LEU A 114 -24.83 -10.81 15.63
C LEU A 114 -25.16 -9.34 15.40
N LYS A 115 -24.18 -8.47 15.66
CA LYS A 115 -24.36 -7.03 15.67
C LYS A 115 -23.12 -6.34 15.14
N VAL A 116 -23.31 -5.43 14.20
CA VAL A 116 -22.23 -4.56 13.70
C VAL A 116 -22.03 -3.44 14.70
N GLU A 117 -20.82 -3.34 15.27
CA GLU A 117 -20.45 -2.24 16.17
C GLU A 117 -19.70 -1.13 15.43
N ALA A 118 -18.86 -1.49 14.44
CA ALA A 118 -18.13 -0.53 13.64
C ALA A 118 -17.90 -0.99 12.21
N VAL A 119 -17.81 0.00 11.30
CA VAL A 119 -17.45 -0.17 9.90
C VAL A 119 -16.31 0.80 9.59
N ASN A 120 -15.17 0.30 9.11
CA ASN A 120 -13.92 1.05 8.89
C ASN A 120 -13.51 1.89 10.10
N PHE A 121 -13.62 1.31 11.30
CA PHE A 121 -13.35 1.96 12.58
C PHE A 121 -14.27 3.15 12.89
N GLU A 122 -15.42 3.27 12.23
CA GLU A 122 -16.40 4.33 12.41
C GLU A 122 -17.77 3.79 12.80
N ASN A 123 -18.66 4.68 13.21
CA ASN A 123 -20.02 4.30 13.57
C ASN A 123 -20.76 3.87 12.28
N PRO A 124 -21.42 2.70 12.25
CA PRO A 124 -22.08 2.20 11.05
C PRO A 124 -23.14 3.14 10.47
N GLU A 125 -23.79 3.97 11.31
CA GLU A 125 -24.80 4.92 10.84
C GLU A 125 -24.17 6.11 10.09
N THR A 126 -22.94 6.51 10.44
CA THR A 126 -22.21 7.58 9.73
C THR A 126 -21.68 7.14 8.37
N CYS A 127 -21.58 5.82 8.13
CA CYS A 127 -21.08 5.27 6.88
C CYS A 127 -22.05 5.41 5.70
N LYS A 128 -23.32 5.76 5.94
CA LYS A 128 -24.36 5.86 4.89
C LYS A 128 -24.23 7.11 4.02
N ASP A 129 -23.65 8.18 4.56
CA ASP A 129 -23.54 9.48 3.86
C ASP A 129 -22.22 9.63 3.09
N LYS A 130 -21.43 8.55 2.94
CA LYS A 130 -20.12 8.60 2.29
C LYS A 130 -20.22 8.71 0.77
N VAL A 131 -19.32 9.49 0.19
CA VAL A 131 -19.14 9.53 -1.27
C VAL A 131 -18.33 8.31 -1.68
N LEU A 132 -18.80 7.60 -2.70
CA LEU A 132 -18.10 6.42 -3.23
C LEU A 132 -16.78 6.81 -3.89
N PHE A 133 -15.78 5.94 -3.79
CA PHE A 133 -14.44 6.19 -4.32
C PHE A 133 -14.43 6.62 -5.80
N ASP A 134 -15.28 5.99 -6.62
CA ASP A 134 -15.37 6.28 -8.05
C ASP A 134 -15.99 7.66 -8.36
N ASN A 135 -16.69 8.27 -7.39
CA ASN A 135 -17.29 9.60 -7.51
C ASN A 135 -16.43 10.71 -6.91
N LEU A 136 -15.32 10.37 -6.25
CA LEU A 136 -14.39 11.35 -5.67
C LEU A 136 -13.56 12.04 -6.75
N THR A 137 -13.25 13.32 -6.56
CA THR A 137 -12.58 14.14 -7.57
C THR A 137 -11.07 13.85 -7.61
N PRO A 138 -10.53 13.27 -8.69
CA PRO A 138 -9.11 12.95 -8.79
C PRO A 138 -8.29 14.22 -9.10
N VAL A 139 -7.26 14.48 -8.29
CA VAL A 139 -6.31 15.58 -8.51
C VAL A 139 -4.87 15.09 -8.57
N TYR A 140 -3.97 15.95 -9.05
CA TYR A 140 -2.54 15.67 -8.94
C TYR A 140 -2.09 15.70 -7.47
N PRO A 141 -1.13 14.84 -7.08
CA PRO A 141 -0.52 14.92 -5.76
C PRO A 141 0.13 16.28 -5.52
N HIS A 142 -0.22 16.91 -4.39
CA HIS A 142 0.32 18.20 -3.95
C HIS A 142 0.96 18.10 -2.55
N GLU A 143 0.61 17.07 -1.78
CA GLU A 143 1.30 16.73 -0.54
C GLU A 143 2.36 15.66 -0.82
N ARG A 144 3.60 15.95 -0.40
CA ARG A 144 4.75 15.06 -0.59
C ARG A 144 4.96 14.12 0.60
N PHE A 145 5.28 12.85 0.32
CA PHE A 145 5.92 11.99 1.30
C PHE A 145 7.38 12.40 1.49
N MET A 146 7.72 12.91 2.68
CA MET A 146 9.10 13.06 3.09
C MET A 146 9.68 11.67 3.41
N LEU A 147 10.65 11.19 2.62
CA LEU A 147 11.23 9.86 2.77
C LEU A 147 12.60 9.88 3.52
N GLU A 148 13.24 11.03 3.58
CA GLU A 148 14.43 11.26 4.36
C GLU A 148 14.11 11.12 5.85
N ARG A 149 14.90 10.32 6.58
CA ARG A 149 14.72 10.08 8.01
C ARG A 149 16.04 10.03 8.76
N LYS A 150 16.98 9.24 8.25
CA LYS A 150 18.30 9.04 8.84
C LYS A 150 19.38 9.43 7.82
N PRO A 151 20.47 10.11 8.24
CA PRO A 151 21.54 10.50 7.32
C PRO A 151 22.14 9.32 6.54
N GLU A 152 22.18 8.14 7.17
CA GLU A 152 22.76 6.90 6.63
C GLU A 152 21.87 6.25 5.56
N GLU A 153 20.58 6.59 5.51
CA GLU A 153 19.61 6.05 4.55
C GLU A 153 19.67 6.81 3.22
N VAL A 154 20.80 6.64 2.52
CA VAL A 154 21.07 7.34 1.25
C VAL A 154 19.99 7.06 0.20
N SER A 155 19.41 5.86 0.17
CA SER A 155 18.37 5.51 -0.82
C SER A 155 17.15 6.42 -0.77
N THR A 156 16.63 6.69 0.43
CA THR A 156 15.42 7.52 0.55
C THR A 156 15.74 8.98 0.28
N ARG A 157 16.92 9.44 0.69
CA ARG A 157 17.44 10.78 0.38
C ARG A 157 17.58 11.01 -1.13
N VAL A 158 18.10 10.02 -1.87
CA VAL A 158 18.25 10.08 -3.33
C VAL A 158 16.88 10.12 -4.02
N ILE A 159 15.92 9.29 -3.59
CA ILE A 159 14.55 9.31 -4.14
C ILE A 159 13.91 10.68 -3.88
N ASP A 160 14.07 11.21 -2.67
CA ASP A 160 13.55 12.52 -2.29
C ASP A 160 14.08 13.69 -3.12
N LEU A 161 15.28 13.55 -3.70
CA LEU A 161 15.87 14.57 -4.56
C LEU A 161 15.51 14.38 -6.03
N LEU A 162 15.42 13.13 -6.50
CA LEU A 162 15.32 12.83 -7.93
C LEU A 162 13.91 12.45 -8.36
N ALA A 163 13.18 11.70 -7.55
CA ALA A 163 11.86 11.20 -7.91
C ALA A 163 10.92 11.31 -6.69
N PRO A 164 10.54 12.54 -6.29
CA PRO A 164 9.72 12.77 -5.11
C PRO A 164 8.37 12.04 -5.24
N ILE A 165 7.90 11.43 -4.15
CA ILE A 165 6.64 10.68 -4.14
C ILE A 165 5.58 11.51 -3.42
N GLY A 166 4.44 11.74 -4.07
CA GLY A 166 3.28 12.40 -3.48
C GLY A 166 2.25 11.44 -2.88
N LYS A 167 1.40 11.96 -1.99
CA LYS A 167 0.16 11.31 -1.57
C LYS A 167 -0.77 11.21 -2.77
N GLY A 168 -1.08 9.99 -3.20
CA GLY A 168 -1.86 9.72 -4.40
C GLY A 168 -1.02 9.39 -5.64
N GLN A 169 0.30 9.22 -5.50
CA GLN A 169 1.19 8.91 -6.63
C GLN A 169 0.94 7.50 -7.19
N ARG A 170 1.11 7.38 -8.51
CA ARG A 170 1.22 6.11 -9.25
C ARG A 170 2.68 5.88 -9.62
N SER A 171 3.41 5.27 -8.71
CA SER A 171 4.86 5.07 -8.80
C SER A 171 5.20 3.69 -9.33
N LEU A 172 6.09 3.64 -10.32
CA LEU A 172 6.60 2.41 -10.90
C LEU A 172 8.11 2.30 -10.62
N ILE A 173 8.51 1.31 -9.83
CA ILE A 173 9.91 0.94 -9.62
C ILE A 173 10.28 -0.10 -10.67
N VAL A 174 10.98 0.34 -11.69
CA VAL A 174 11.39 -0.50 -12.83
C VAL A 174 12.71 -1.16 -12.46
N ALA A 175 12.67 -2.48 -12.29
CA ALA A 175 13.75 -3.22 -11.67
C ALA A 175 14.06 -4.49 -12.47
N PRO A 176 15.29 -4.65 -13.02
CA PRO A 176 15.72 -5.94 -13.52
C PRO A 176 15.91 -6.92 -12.35
N PRO A 177 15.92 -8.24 -12.60
CA PRO A 177 16.29 -9.23 -11.59
C PRO A 177 17.67 -8.91 -10.99
N TYR A 178 17.83 -9.11 -9.68
CA TYR A 178 19.07 -8.80 -8.95
C TYR A 178 19.49 -7.33 -9.01
N SER A 179 18.58 -6.41 -8.68
CA SER A 179 18.82 -4.95 -8.66
C SER A 179 18.66 -4.30 -7.29
N GLY A 180 18.29 -5.06 -6.25
CA GLY A 180 18.06 -4.53 -4.90
C GLY A 180 16.64 -4.03 -4.62
N LYS A 181 15.66 -4.37 -5.49
CA LYS A 181 14.21 -4.10 -5.36
C LYS A 181 13.68 -4.26 -3.92
N THR A 182 13.88 -5.42 -3.32
CA THR A 182 13.29 -5.77 -2.01
C THR A 182 13.79 -4.87 -0.90
N VAL A 183 15.11 -4.61 -0.84
CA VAL A 183 15.72 -3.72 0.15
C VAL A 183 15.21 -2.29 -0.04
N LEU A 184 15.04 -1.84 -1.28
CA LEU A 184 14.51 -0.51 -1.56
C LEU A 184 13.06 -0.35 -1.09
N LEU A 185 12.20 -1.35 -1.35
CA LEU A 185 10.82 -1.37 -0.87
C LEU A 185 10.74 -1.33 0.67
N GLN A 186 11.59 -2.11 1.36
CA GLN A 186 11.65 -2.09 2.83
C GLN A 186 12.05 -0.70 3.37
N ARG A 187 13.04 -0.05 2.74
CA ARG A 187 13.45 1.31 3.11
C ARG A 187 12.34 2.32 2.90
N LEU A 188 11.61 2.23 1.78
CA LEU A 188 10.44 3.07 1.51
C LEU A 188 9.34 2.84 2.56
N ALA A 189 9.00 1.58 2.85
CA ALA A 189 8.00 1.20 3.84
C ALA A 189 8.31 1.82 5.22
N ASN A 190 9.52 1.58 5.72
CA ASN A 190 9.97 2.04 7.05
C ASN A 190 10.15 3.55 7.14
N SER A 191 10.40 4.20 6.01
CA SER A 191 10.44 5.64 5.92
C SER A 191 9.04 6.25 5.97
N ILE A 192 8.11 5.74 5.17
CA ILE A 192 6.72 6.21 5.14
C ILE A 192 6.09 6.05 6.53
N THR A 193 6.23 4.89 7.16
CA THR A 193 5.64 4.64 8.49
C THR A 193 6.32 5.42 9.60
N GLY A 194 7.63 5.68 9.47
CA GLY A 194 8.40 6.47 10.43
C GLY A 194 8.09 7.96 10.38
N ASN A 195 7.90 8.52 9.18
CA ASN A 195 7.70 9.95 8.97
C ASN A 195 6.22 10.33 8.91
N HIS A 196 5.34 9.40 8.50
CA HIS A 196 3.91 9.62 8.31
C HIS A 196 3.11 8.54 9.04
N PRO A 197 3.06 8.55 10.39
CA PRO A 197 2.48 7.47 11.18
C PRO A 197 0.97 7.30 10.99
N ASP A 198 0.28 8.33 10.49
CA ASP A 198 -1.16 8.32 10.21
C ASP A 198 -1.52 7.59 8.91
N VAL A 199 -0.53 7.32 8.04
CA VAL A 199 -0.75 6.61 6.77
C VAL A 199 -0.93 5.12 7.00
N VAL A 200 -1.91 4.55 6.29
CA VAL A 200 -2.15 3.11 6.27
C VAL A 200 -1.24 2.49 5.21
N LEU A 201 -0.21 1.78 5.65
CA LEU A 201 0.71 1.06 4.77
C LEU A 201 0.27 -0.40 4.63
N ILE A 202 0.03 -0.81 3.38
CA ILE A 202 -0.25 -2.19 2.99
C ILE A 202 0.87 -2.65 2.05
N VAL A 203 1.53 -3.76 2.37
CA VAL A 203 2.49 -4.42 1.48
C VAL A 203 1.80 -5.62 0.87
N LEU A 204 1.66 -5.64 -0.46
CA LEU A 204 1.03 -6.70 -1.21
C LEU A 204 2.08 -7.46 -2.02
N LEU A 205 2.35 -8.70 -1.63
CA LEU A 205 3.33 -9.58 -2.26
C LEU A 205 2.61 -10.65 -3.09
N ILE A 206 2.86 -10.67 -4.40
CA ILE A 206 2.19 -11.55 -5.36
C ILE A 206 3.21 -12.43 -6.06
N ASP A 207 3.00 -13.75 -6.00
CA ASP A 207 3.81 -14.76 -6.67
C ASP A 207 5.31 -14.62 -6.31
N GLU A 208 5.58 -14.30 -5.04
CA GLU A 208 6.93 -14.14 -4.49
C GLU A 208 7.29 -15.29 -3.54
N ARG A 209 8.57 -15.40 -3.21
CA ARG A 209 9.08 -16.53 -2.44
C ARG A 209 8.72 -16.44 -0.94
N PRO A 210 8.39 -17.56 -0.27
CA PRO A 210 8.04 -17.56 1.15
C PRO A 210 9.08 -16.91 2.08
N GLU A 211 10.37 -17.07 1.78
CA GLU A 211 11.45 -16.45 2.55
C GLU A 211 11.48 -14.92 2.41
N GLU A 212 11.13 -14.39 1.23
CA GLU A 212 11.04 -12.95 1.00
C GLU A 212 9.80 -12.35 1.69
N VAL A 213 8.69 -13.09 1.72
CA VAL A 213 7.49 -12.74 2.49
C VAL A 213 7.82 -12.64 3.98
N THR A 214 8.50 -13.65 4.52
CA THR A 214 8.88 -13.69 5.94
C THR A 214 9.82 -12.53 6.30
N ASP A 215 10.77 -12.22 5.42
CA ASP A 215 11.70 -11.10 5.61
C ASP A 215 10.95 -9.75 5.63
N MET A 216 9.99 -9.56 4.73
CA MET A 216 9.15 -8.34 4.70
C MET A 216 8.32 -8.21 5.98
N GLN A 217 7.68 -9.29 6.44
CA GLN A 217 6.86 -9.31 7.66
C GLN A 217 7.67 -8.94 8.93
N ARG A 218 8.94 -9.32 8.99
CA ARG A 218 9.80 -9.04 10.15
C ARG A 218 10.37 -7.62 10.15
N ASN A 219 10.61 -7.04 8.98
CA ASN A 219 11.34 -5.79 8.84
C ASN A 219 10.46 -4.57 8.54
N VAL A 220 9.19 -4.75 8.15
CA VAL A 220 8.29 -3.65 7.82
C VAL A 220 7.20 -3.50 8.86
N GLN A 221 7.04 -2.27 9.35
CA GLN A 221 5.93 -1.88 10.22
C GLN A 221 4.70 -1.51 9.38
N GLY A 222 3.93 -2.51 8.97
CA GLY A 222 2.72 -2.33 8.18
C GLY A 222 1.95 -3.64 8.05
N GLU A 223 0.80 -3.59 7.39
CA GLU A 223 0.05 -4.80 7.07
C GLU A 223 0.68 -5.48 5.85
N VAL A 224 1.21 -6.69 6.03
CA VAL A 224 1.84 -7.45 4.94
C VAL A 224 0.90 -8.58 4.53
N ILE A 225 0.35 -8.46 3.33
CA ILE A 225 -0.55 -9.43 2.70
C ILE A 225 0.20 -10.11 1.55
N SER A 226 0.16 -11.44 1.51
CA SER A 226 0.91 -12.20 0.51
C SER A 226 0.12 -13.35 -0.10
N SER A 227 0.40 -13.63 -1.37
CA SER A 227 0.11 -14.91 -2.03
C SER A 227 1.38 -15.41 -2.69
N THR A 228 2.00 -16.46 -2.13
CA THR A 228 3.27 -17.03 -2.62
C THR A 228 3.09 -17.75 -3.96
N PHE A 229 4.19 -18.09 -4.63
CA PHE A 229 4.18 -18.81 -5.91
C PHE A 229 3.56 -20.23 -5.84
N ASP A 230 3.35 -20.78 -4.65
CA ASP A 230 2.70 -22.09 -4.45
C ASP A 230 1.18 -22.04 -4.71
N GLU A 231 0.64 -20.83 -4.80
CA GLU A 231 -0.80 -20.57 -4.89
C GLU A 231 -1.25 -20.39 -6.36
N PRO A 232 -2.51 -20.72 -6.68
CA PRO A 232 -3.01 -20.59 -8.04
C PRO A 232 -3.21 -19.12 -8.48
N PRO A 233 -3.16 -18.81 -9.79
CA PRO A 233 -3.36 -17.45 -10.31
C PRO A 233 -4.66 -16.78 -9.88
N GLU A 234 -5.76 -17.54 -9.77
CA GLU A 234 -7.06 -17.05 -9.29
C GLU A 234 -6.95 -16.43 -7.90
N ARG A 235 -6.10 -16.99 -7.05
CA ARG A 235 -5.88 -16.50 -5.70
C ARG A 235 -5.08 -15.20 -5.69
N HIS A 236 -4.05 -15.08 -6.53
CA HIS A 236 -3.32 -13.81 -6.67
C HIS A 236 -4.27 -12.68 -7.07
N VAL A 237 -5.20 -12.96 -7.98
CA VAL A 237 -6.24 -12.02 -8.41
C VAL A 237 -7.18 -11.69 -7.25
N GLN A 238 -7.74 -12.68 -6.58
CA GLN A 238 -8.69 -12.48 -5.47
C GLN A 238 -8.11 -11.63 -4.34
N VAL A 239 -6.91 -11.99 -3.85
CA VAL A 239 -6.25 -11.27 -2.75
C VAL A 239 -5.98 -9.82 -3.15
N SER A 240 -5.53 -9.59 -4.39
CA SER A 240 -5.29 -8.24 -4.91
C SER A 240 -6.58 -7.43 -5.01
N GLU A 241 -7.69 -8.02 -5.46
CA GLU A 241 -8.99 -7.35 -5.54
C GLU A 241 -9.49 -6.96 -4.14
N ILE A 242 -9.38 -7.84 -3.14
CA ILE A 242 -9.77 -7.54 -1.74
C ILE A 242 -8.91 -6.40 -1.18
N VAL A 243 -7.58 -6.44 -1.36
CA VAL A 243 -6.67 -5.38 -0.90
C VAL A 243 -7.00 -4.04 -1.54
N LEU A 244 -7.29 -4.02 -2.84
CA LEU A 244 -7.66 -2.81 -3.55
C LEU A 244 -8.97 -2.24 -3.03
N GLU A 245 -9.99 -3.08 -2.86
CA GLU A 245 -11.30 -2.63 -2.35
C GLU A 245 -11.16 -2.13 -0.91
N LYS A 246 -10.40 -2.81 -0.04
CA LYS A 246 -10.08 -2.32 1.30
C LYS A 246 -9.46 -0.92 1.26
N ALA A 247 -8.46 -0.72 0.41
CA ALA A 247 -7.79 0.57 0.27
C ALA A 247 -8.76 1.66 -0.19
N LYS A 248 -9.64 1.38 -1.16
CA LYS A 248 -10.68 2.31 -1.60
C LYS A 248 -11.64 2.68 -0.47
N ARG A 249 -12.13 1.70 0.29
CA ARG A 249 -13.00 1.95 1.45
C ARG A 249 -12.31 2.86 2.46
N LEU A 250 -11.05 2.63 2.78
CA LEU A 250 -10.29 3.51 3.68
C LEU A 250 -10.16 4.94 3.14
N VAL A 251 -9.94 5.12 1.83
CA VAL A 251 -9.90 6.45 1.21
C VAL A 251 -11.26 7.16 1.21
N GLU A 252 -12.37 6.43 1.06
CA GLU A 252 -13.73 6.99 1.25
C GLU A 252 -13.90 7.58 2.67
N HIS A 253 -13.17 7.05 3.65
CA HIS A 253 -13.07 7.58 5.02
C HIS A 253 -11.91 8.60 5.21
N LYS A 254 -11.49 9.25 4.12
CA LYS A 254 -10.46 10.30 4.09
C LYS A 254 -9.11 9.88 4.64
N LYS A 255 -8.77 8.59 4.54
CA LYS A 255 -7.45 8.08 4.93
C LYS A 255 -6.48 8.18 3.78
N ASP A 256 -5.23 8.41 4.12
CA ASP A 256 -4.09 8.24 3.21
C ASP A 256 -3.64 6.79 3.28
N VAL A 257 -3.71 6.10 2.14
CA VAL A 257 -3.36 4.68 2.00
C VAL A 257 -2.22 4.54 1.02
N VAL A 258 -1.22 3.74 1.37
CA VAL A 258 -0.11 3.37 0.50
C VAL A 258 -0.13 1.86 0.31
N ILE A 259 -0.18 1.41 -0.95
CA ILE A 259 0.05 0.01 -1.32
C ILE A 259 1.44 -0.10 -1.93
N LEU A 260 2.30 -0.91 -1.31
CA LEU A 260 3.56 -1.37 -1.91
C LEU A 260 3.29 -2.72 -2.59
N LEU A 261 3.20 -2.72 -3.92
CA LEU A 261 2.91 -3.92 -4.71
C LEU A 261 4.19 -4.52 -5.27
N ASP A 262 4.44 -5.78 -4.92
CA ASP A 262 5.55 -6.56 -5.44
C ASP A 262 5.06 -7.90 -6.02
N SER A 263 4.78 -8.02 -7.33
CA SER A 263 4.98 -7.03 -8.40
C SER A 263 3.77 -6.88 -9.32
N ILE A 264 3.67 -5.75 -10.02
CA ILE A 264 2.60 -5.53 -10.99
C ILE A 264 2.74 -6.43 -12.23
N THR A 265 3.98 -6.80 -12.58
CA THR A 265 4.25 -7.74 -13.68
C THR A 265 3.68 -9.11 -13.37
N ARG A 266 3.92 -9.64 -12.17
CA ARG A 266 3.37 -10.93 -11.74
C ARG A 266 1.85 -10.88 -11.60
N LEU A 267 1.30 -9.79 -11.08
CA LEU A 267 -0.15 -9.60 -11.03
C LEU A 267 -0.78 -9.61 -12.44
N ALA A 268 -0.19 -8.90 -13.39
CA ALA A 268 -0.67 -8.88 -14.78
C ALA A 268 -0.59 -10.26 -15.45
N ARG A 269 0.46 -11.05 -15.16
CA ARG A 269 0.55 -12.46 -15.59
C ARG A 269 -0.59 -13.30 -15.02
N ALA A 270 -0.88 -13.17 -13.72
CA ALA A 270 -1.98 -13.89 -13.09
C ALA A 270 -3.33 -13.56 -13.74
N TYR A 271 -3.62 -12.28 -13.99
CA TYR A 271 -4.83 -11.89 -14.73
C TYR A 271 -4.88 -12.46 -16.15
N ASN A 272 -3.75 -12.50 -16.86
CA ASN A 272 -3.69 -13.09 -18.20
C ASN A 272 -4.01 -14.60 -18.18
N SER A 273 -3.61 -15.32 -17.14
CA SER A 273 -3.90 -16.74 -16.98
C SER A 273 -5.36 -17.03 -16.63
N VAL A 274 -6.02 -16.13 -15.89
CA VAL A 274 -7.40 -16.33 -15.39
C VAL A 274 -8.46 -15.84 -16.39
N VAL A 275 -8.13 -14.86 -17.23
CA VAL A 275 -9.10 -14.28 -18.17
C VAL A 275 -9.49 -15.28 -19.26
N PRO A 276 -10.80 -15.46 -19.55
CA PRO A 276 -11.25 -16.27 -20.67
C PRO A 276 -10.70 -15.74 -22.00
N HIS A 277 -10.31 -16.64 -22.90
CA HIS A 277 -9.68 -16.28 -24.16
C HIS A 277 -10.64 -15.47 -25.03
N SER A 278 -10.23 -14.26 -25.41
CA SER A 278 -11.00 -13.35 -26.28
C SER A 278 -10.90 -13.69 -27.77
N GLY A 279 -9.99 -14.60 -28.13
CA GLY A 279 -9.61 -14.89 -29.52
C GLY A 279 -8.65 -13.85 -30.13
N LYS A 280 -8.28 -12.79 -29.39
CA LYS A 280 -7.34 -11.75 -29.82
C LYS A 280 -6.14 -11.72 -28.88
N VAL A 281 -5.01 -12.23 -29.36
CA VAL A 281 -3.75 -12.27 -28.61
C VAL A 281 -2.81 -11.17 -29.13
N LEU A 282 -2.38 -10.31 -28.23
CA LEU A 282 -1.39 -9.27 -28.46
C LEU A 282 0.03 -9.86 -28.50
N SER A 283 1.00 -9.01 -28.83
CA SER A 283 2.42 -9.40 -28.77
C SER A 283 2.78 -9.90 -27.37
N GLY A 284 3.61 -10.95 -27.30
CA GLY A 284 4.01 -11.54 -26.02
C GLY A 284 3.00 -12.52 -25.40
N GLY A 285 1.94 -12.92 -26.13
CA GLY A 285 1.00 -13.94 -25.64
C GLY A 285 -0.04 -13.41 -24.64
N ILE A 286 -0.28 -12.10 -24.66
CA ILE A 286 -1.20 -11.42 -23.76
C ILE A 286 -2.57 -11.31 -24.41
N ASP A 287 -3.63 -11.75 -23.74
CA ASP A 287 -4.99 -11.54 -24.23
C ASP A 287 -5.35 -10.04 -24.23
N SER A 288 -6.06 -9.57 -25.25
CA SER A 288 -6.45 -8.16 -25.39
C SER A 288 -7.19 -7.59 -24.16
N ASN A 289 -7.91 -8.42 -23.41
CA ASN A 289 -8.65 -8.01 -22.22
C ASN A 289 -7.86 -8.19 -20.91
N ALA A 290 -6.74 -8.93 -20.94
CA ALA A 290 -5.99 -9.32 -19.74
C ALA A 290 -5.44 -8.12 -18.95
N LEU A 291 -5.03 -7.05 -19.65
CA LEU A 291 -4.42 -5.88 -19.02
C LEU A 291 -5.43 -4.86 -18.47
N GLN A 292 -6.73 -5.01 -18.76
CA GLN A 292 -7.73 -4.04 -18.34
C GLN A 292 -7.85 -3.95 -16.81
N LYS A 293 -7.96 -5.10 -16.13
CA LYS A 293 -8.07 -5.18 -14.66
C LYS A 293 -6.78 -4.72 -13.96
N PRO A 294 -5.58 -5.20 -14.33
CA PRO A 294 -4.32 -4.68 -13.80
C PRO A 294 -4.15 -3.17 -13.98
N LYS A 295 -4.53 -2.62 -15.15
CA LYS A 295 -4.53 -1.16 -15.38
C LYS A 295 -5.50 -0.44 -14.46
N ARG A 296 -6.70 -0.97 -14.24
CA ARG A 296 -7.66 -0.40 -13.28
C ARG A 296 -7.13 -0.45 -11.85
N PHE A 297 -6.41 -1.51 -11.46
CA PHE A 297 -5.76 -1.62 -10.16
C PHE A 297 -4.75 -0.49 -9.97
N PHE A 298 -3.78 -0.36 -10.89
CA PHE A 298 -2.72 0.66 -10.76
C PHE A 298 -3.25 2.08 -10.97
N GLY A 299 -4.20 2.26 -11.89
CA GLY A 299 -4.90 3.50 -12.16
C GLY A 299 -5.86 3.92 -11.04
N ALA A 300 -6.13 3.06 -10.05
CA ALA A 300 -6.91 3.45 -8.88
C ALA A 300 -6.17 4.49 -8.04
N ALA A 301 -4.83 4.47 -8.02
CA ALA A 301 -4.04 5.44 -7.25
C ALA A 301 -4.22 6.87 -7.78
N ARG A 302 -4.57 7.75 -6.86
CA ARG A 302 -4.92 9.16 -7.09
C ARG A 302 -4.98 9.91 -5.75
N ALA A 303 -4.71 11.22 -5.81
CA ALA A 303 -5.03 12.13 -4.72
C ALA A 303 -6.51 12.56 -4.84
N ILE A 304 -7.17 12.80 -3.72
CA ILE A 304 -8.58 13.16 -3.66
C ILE A 304 -8.75 14.56 -3.10
N GLU A 305 -9.54 15.41 -3.77
CA GLU A 305 -9.80 16.78 -3.32
C GLU A 305 -10.61 16.82 -2.02
N GLU A 306 -11.58 15.94 -1.87
CA GLU A 306 -12.47 15.85 -0.70
C GLU A 306 -11.79 15.26 0.57
N GLY A 307 -10.55 14.78 0.42
CA GLY A 307 -9.69 14.26 1.48
C GLY A 307 -9.30 12.79 1.30
N GLY A 308 -8.11 12.46 1.81
CA GLY A 308 -7.50 11.14 1.65
C GLY A 308 -6.76 10.98 0.32
N SER A 309 -6.07 9.85 0.17
CA SER A 309 -5.32 9.54 -1.04
C SER A 309 -5.04 8.05 -1.16
N LEU A 310 -5.01 7.53 -2.38
CA LEU A 310 -4.51 6.19 -2.66
C LEU A 310 -3.19 6.29 -3.42
N THR A 311 -2.09 5.93 -2.76
CA THR A 311 -0.76 5.83 -3.38
C THR A 311 -0.47 4.37 -3.69
N ILE A 312 -0.03 4.08 -4.91
CA ILE A 312 0.44 2.73 -5.27
C ILE A 312 1.87 2.86 -5.76
N ILE A 313 2.78 2.20 -5.07
CA ILE A 313 4.18 2.05 -5.48
C ILE A 313 4.35 0.59 -5.87
N ALA A 314 4.42 0.34 -7.17
CA ALA A 314 4.50 -0.99 -7.73
C ALA A 314 5.86 -1.26 -8.35
N THR A 315 6.38 -2.46 -8.20
CA THR A 315 7.58 -2.90 -8.92
C THR A 315 7.18 -3.48 -10.28
N ALA A 316 7.95 -3.18 -11.32
CA ALA A 316 7.83 -3.77 -12.64
C ALA A 316 9.15 -4.43 -13.02
N LEU A 317 9.08 -5.70 -13.44
CA LEU A 317 10.23 -6.47 -13.90
C LEU A 317 10.52 -6.13 -15.36
N VAL A 318 11.79 -5.86 -15.65
CA VAL A 318 12.33 -5.64 -17.00
C VAL A 318 13.57 -6.51 -17.21
N ASP A 319 14.05 -6.64 -18.44
CA ASP A 319 15.24 -7.42 -18.79
C ASP A 319 15.16 -8.90 -18.32
N THR A 320 13.95 -9.45 -18.29
CA THR A 320 13.70 -10.85 -17.89
C THR A 320 13.92 -11.84 -19.05
N GLY A 321 14.06 -11.33 -20.27
CA GLY A 321 14.06 -12.13 -21.50
C GLY A 321 12.66 -12.54 -21.97
N SER A 322 11.60 -12.13 -21.28
CA SER A 322 10.21 -12.40 -21.67
C SER A 322 9.60 -11.21 -22.39
N ARG A 323 9.23 -11.41 -23.66
CA ARG A 323 8.51 -10.39 -24.45
C ARG A 323 7.16 -10.02 -23.83
N MET A 324 6.55 -10.92 -23.05
CA MET A 324 5.33 -10.63 -22.29
C MET A 324 5.58 -9.51 -21.27
N ASP A 325 6.70 -9.58 -20.55
CA ASP A 325 7.01 -8.59 -19.51
C ASP A 325 7.32 -7.22 -20.11
N ASP A 326 8.01 -7.19 -21.25
CA ASP A 326 8.28 -5.95 -21.97
C ASP A 326 6.99 -5.23 -22.37
N VAL A 327 6.01 -5.99 -22.90
CA VAL A 327 4.69 -5.44 -23.27
C VAL A 327 3.92 -4.98 -22.04
N ILE A 328 3.93 -5.78 -20.95
CA ILE A 328 3.32 -5.38 -19.68
C ILE A 328 3.92 -4.06 -19.18
N PHE A 329 5.25 -3.94 -19.18
CA PHE A 329 5.95 -2.76 -18.72
C PHE A 329 5.55 -1.51 -19.51
N GLU A 330 5.58 -1.57 -20.84
CA GLU A 330 5.23 -0.42 -21.69
C GLU A 330 3.77 0.05 -21.47
N GLU A 331 2.85 -0.89 -21.24
CA GLU A 331 1.44 -0.58 -20.95
C GLU A 331 1.24 0.13 -19.60
N PHE A 332 2.06 -0.20 -18.60
CA PHE A 332 2.01 0.46 -17.29
C PHE A 332 2.79 1.76 -17.22
N LYS A 333 3.87 1.89 -17.99
CA LYS A 333 4.65 3.11 -18.12
C LYS A 333 3.78 4.30 -18.52
N GLY A 334 2.85 4.10 -19.45
CA GLY A 334 1.87 5.14 -19.84
C GLY A 334 0.86 5.51 -18.74
N THR A 335 0.60 4.60 -17.80
CA THR A 335 -0.39 4.76 -16.72
C THR A 335 0.19 5.46 -15.48
N GLY A 336 1.48 5.22 -15.21
CA GLY A 336 2.22 5.80 -14.09
C GLY A 336 2.50 7.30 -14.27
N ASN A 337 2.76 7.98 -13.15
CA ASN A 337 3.19 9.37 -13.13
C ASN A 337 4.51 9.58 -12.36
N MET A 338 5.12 8.51 -11.86
CA MET A 338 6.50 8.49 -11.35
C MET A 338 7.18 7.19 -11.77
N GLU A 339 8.40 7.29 -12.25
CA GLU A 339 9.24 6.15 -12.65
C GLU A 339 10.57 6.21 -11.90
N LEU A 340 10.92 5.13 -11.22
CA LEU A 340 12.22 4.93 -10.58
C LEU A 340 12.90 3.73 -11.22
N GLN A 341 13.95 3.96 -11.99
CA GLN A 341 14.64 2.92 -12.74
C GLN A 341 15.84 2.41 -11.95
N LEU A 342 15.98 1.09 -11.81
CA LEU A 342 17.15 0.48 -11.19
C LEU A 342 18.13 -0.04 -12.24
N ASP A 343 19.42 0.19 -12.02
CA ASP A 343 20.50 -0.18 -12.93
C ASP A 343 21.26 -1.42 -12.42
N ARG A 344 21.22 -2.50 -13.19
CA ARG A 344 21.93 -3.75 -12.90
C ARG A 344 23.46 -3.54 -12.83
N ASN A 345 24.02 -2.62 -13.60
CA ASN A 345 25.45 -2.36 -13.62
C ASN A 345 25.92 -1.75 -12.28
N LEU A 346 25.14 -0.82 -11.70
CA LEU A 346 25.40 -0.28 -10.37
C LEU A 346 25.39 -1.40 -9.32
N PHE A 347 24.38 -2.26 -9.38
CA PHE A 347 24.25 -3.41 -8.47
C PHE A 347 25.46 -4.35 -8.55
N GLN A 348 25.89 -4.73 -9.75
CA GLN A 348 27.05 -5.61 -9.97
C GLN A 348 28.36 -5.01 -9.46
N ARG A 349 28.50 -3.68 -9.51
CA ARG A 349 29.64 -2.95 -8.93
C ARG A 349 29.50 -2.70 -7.43
N ARG A 350 28.42 -3.16 -6.80
CA ARG A 350 28.09 -2.98 -5.37
C ARG A 350 27.90 -1.50 -4.98
N ILE A 351 27.39 -0.69 -5.90
CA ILE A 351 27.04 0.71 -5.66
C ILE A 351 25.55 0.79 -5.33
N TYR A 352 25.23 1.30 -4.13
CA TYR A 352 23.87 1.38 -3.62
C TYR A 352 23.55 2.81 -3.14
N PRO A 353 22.38 3.37 -3.48
CA PRO A 353 21.28 2.75 -4.24
C PRO A 353 21.60 2.55 -5.73
N ALA A 354 21.15 1.43 -6.30
CA ALA A 354 21.34 1.13 -7.72
C ALA A 354 20.29 1.83 -8.59
N ILE A 355 20.13 3.15 -8.43
CA ILE A 355 19.12 3.96 -9.15
C ILE A 355 19.76 4.62 -10.37
N ASP A 356 19.11 4.49 -11.53
CA ASP A 356 19.43 5.26 -12.73
C ASP A 356 18.88 6.69 -12.59
N ILE A 357 19.79 7.63 -12.36
CA ILE A 357 19.49 9.05 -12.15
C ILE A 357 18.84 9.69 -13.39
N LYS A 358 19.28 9.29 -14.58
CA LYS A 358 18.89 9.91 -15.85
C LYS A 358 17.48 9.50 -16.24
N ARG A 359 17.14 8.23 -16.01
CA ARG A 359 15.84 7.67 -16.40
C ARG A 359 14.75 7.86 -15.32
N SER A 360 15.14 8.05 -14.06
CA SER A 360 14.17 8.25 -12.98
C SER A 360 13.58 9.66 -12.97
N ASN A 361 12.26 9.77 -12.86
CA ASN A 361 11.55 11.05 -12.93
C ASN A 361 10.16 11.00 -12.25
N THR A 362 9.61 12.17 -11.95
CA THR A 362 8.24 12.34 -11.46
C THR A 362 7.56 13.44 -12.28
N ARG A 363 6.37 13.15 -12.81
CA ARG A 363 5.57 14.15 -13.53
C ARG A 363 5.00 15.16 -12.53
N HIS A 364 4.98 16.43 -12.91
CA HIS A 364 4.50 17.53 -12.08
C HIS A 364 5.22 17.66 -10.73
N GLU A 365 6.54 17.43 -10.70
CA GLU A 365 7.34 17.57 -9.48
C GLU A 365 7.31 18.99 -8.89
N GLU A 366 6.97 20.00 -9.69
CA GLU A 366 6.74 21.39 -9.25
C GLU A 366 5.57 21.54 -8.26
N LEU A 367 4.64 20.58 -8.21
CA LEU A 367 3.56 20.56 -7.22
C LEU A 367 4.01 19.96 -5.88
N LEU A 368 5.11 19.20 -5.88
CA LEU A 368 5.63 18.48 -4.70
C LEU A 368 6.84 19.17 -4.06
N LEU A 369 7.58 19.95 -4.84
CA LEU A 369 8.80 20.65 -4.42
C LEU A 369 8.58 22.15 -4.40
N LYS A 370 9.07 22.81 -3.35
CA LYS A 370 9.11 24.28 -3.30
C LYS A 370 9.97 24.81 -4.46
N PRO A 371 9.64 25.98 -5.05
CA PRO A 371 10.36 26.51 -6.22
C PRO A 371 11.89 26.61 -6.03
N GLU A 372 12.35 27.01 -4.84
CA GLU A 372 13.77 27.12 -4.53
C GLU A 372 14.49 25.77 -4.50
N ILE A 373 13.83 24.72 -3.98
CA ILE A 373 14.36 23.36 -3.94
C ILE A 373 14.40 22.80 -5.37
N LEU A 374 13.33 23.00 -6.13
CA LEU A 374 13.20 22.52 -7.50
C LEU A 374 14.32 23.05 -8.40
N GLN A 375 14.61 24.36 -8.35
CA GLN A 375 15.69 24.96 -9.12
C GLN A 375 17.05 24.31 -8.80
N ARG A 376 17.31 24.02 -7.52
CA ARG A 376 18.57 23.37 -7.11
C ARG A 376 18.64 21.92 -7.54
N VAL A 377 17.54 21.18 -7.45
CA VAL A 377 17.43 19.82 -7.98
C VAL A 377 17.68 19.79 -9.48
N TRP A 378 17.20 20.78 -10.24
CA TRP A 378 17.49 20.88 -11.68
C TRP A 378 18.96 21.14 -11.97
N ILE A 379 19.62 22.01 -11.20
CA ILE A 379 21.07 22.24 -11.32
C ILE A 379 21.83 20.94 -11.01
N LEU A 380 21.46 20.25 -9.94
CA LEU A 380 22.02 18.96 -9.57
C LEU A 380 21.88 17.95 -10.71
N ARG A 381 20.68 17.82 -11.29
CA ARG A 381 20.42 16.93 -12.42
C ARG A 381 21.28 17.28 -13.64
N LYS A 382 21.46 18.56 -13.96
CA LYS A 382 22.34 18.98 -15.07
C LYS A 382 23.77 18.52 -14.84
N VAL A 383 24.32 18.71 -13.64
CA VAL A 383 25.69 18.28 -13.30
C VAL A 383 25.83 16.75 -13.37
N LEU A 384 24.88 16.01 -12.79
CA LEU A 384 24.91 14.54 -12.79
C LEU A 384 24.72 13.95 -14.19
N ASN A 385 24.02 14.63 -15.10
CA ASN A 385 23.76 14.14 -16.46
C ASN A 385 25.01 14.13 -17.36
N GLU A 386 26.00 14.99 -17.08
CA GLU A 386 27.29 15.03 -17.78
C GLU A 386 28.18 13.82 -17.46
N LEU A 387 27.93 13.16 -16.32
CA LEU A 387 28.69 12.00 -15.85
C LEU A 387 28.08 10.68 -16.35
N SER A 388 28.85 9.60 -16.32
CA SER A 388 28.26 8.26 -16.43
C SER A 388 27.39 7.94 -15.21
N ASN A 389 26.43 7.01 -15.34
CA ASN A 389 25.55 6.65 -14.22
C ASN A 389 26.33 6.19 -12.97
N VAL A 390 27.45 5.48 -13.17
CA VAL A 390 28.33 5.02 -12.09
C VAL A 390 28.96 6.20 -11.36
N GLU A 391 29.65 7.08 -12.10
CA GLU A 391 30.31 8.26 -11.54
C GLU A 391 29.32 9.22 -10.88
N ALA A 392 28.14 9.40 -11.49
CA ALA A 392 27.08 10.25 -10.96
C ALA A 392 26.59 9.73 -9.60
N MET A 393 26.37 8.42 -9.48
CA MET A 393 25.90 7.83 -8.22
C MET A 393 26.99 7.84 -7.15
N GLU A 394 28.24 7.52 -7.50
CA GLU A 394 29.37 7.59 -6.57
C GLU A 394 29.57 9.02 -6.03
N LEU A 395 29.56 10.02 -6.91
CA LEU A 395 29.64 11.42 -6.53
C LEU A 395 28.48 11.83 -5.61
N LEU A 396 27.26 11.42 -5.94
CA LEU A 396 26.08 11.75 -5.14
C LEU A 396 26.16 11.11 -3.74
N ILE A 397 26.55 9.84 -3.64
CA ILE A 397 26.76 9.14 -2.37
C ILE A 397 27.84 9.86 -1.55
N GLU A 398 28.98 10.20 -2.15
CA GLU A 398 30.08 10.89 -1.47
C GLU A 398 29.65 12.24 -0.89
N LYS A 399 28.87 13.02 -1.65
CA LYS A 399 28.38 14.34 -1.21
C LYS A 399 27.28 14.22 -0.16
N LEU A 400 26.34 13.28 -0.32
CA LEU A 400 25.29 13.05 0.68
C LEU A 400 25.88 12.56 2.01
N ALA A 401 26.92 11.73 1.98
CA ALA A 401 27.60 11.23 3.19
C ALA A 401 28.25 12.36 4.03
N LYS A 402 28.60 13.49 3.41
CA LYS A 402 29.19 14.65 4.09
C LYS A 402 28.15 15.56 4.78
N THR A 403 26.85 15.27 4.61
CA THR A 403 25.76 16.12 5.08
C THR A 403 24.73 15.33 5.87
N LYS A 404 24.09 15.96 6.85
CA LYS A 404 23.11 15.30 7.72
C LYS A 404 21.76 15.14 7.03
N ASN A 405 21.40 16.06 6.16
CA ASN A 405 20.13 16.02 5.44
C ASN A 405 20.21 16.65 4.03
N ASN A 406 19.14 16.47 3.25
CA ASN A 406 19.05 16.96 1.88
C ASN A 406 19.02 18.50 1.80
N GLU A 407 18.49 19.17 2.80
CA GLU A 407 18.49 20.64 2.85
C GLU A 407 19.91 21.19 2.98
N GLU A 408 20.71 20.65 3.89
CA GLU A 408 22.14 20.98 4.07
C GLU A 408 22.94 20.68 2.79
N PHE A 409 22.68 19.52 2.17
CA PHE A 409 23.29 19.16 0.88
C PHE A 409 22.98 20.20 -0.22
N LEU A 410 21.70 20.51 -0.44
CA LEU A 410 21.30 21.48 -1.45
C LEU A 410 21.81 22.90 -1.15
N ASN A 411 21.96 23.28 0.13
CA ASN A 411 22.58 24.54 0.54
C ASN A 411 24.09 24.56 0.26
N SER A 412 24.79 23.44 0.45
CA SER A 412 26.24 23.32 0.22
C SER A 412 26.64 23.50 -1.25
N MET A 413 25.73 23.22 -2.19
CA MET A 413 25.97 23.42 -3.64
C MET A 413 26.18 24.90 -4.02
N ASN A 414 25.79 25.83 -3.16
CA ASN A 414 25.97 27.28 -3.38
C ASN A 414 27.30 27.82 -2.84
N GLN A 415 28.05 27.05 -2.07
CA GLN A 415 29.36 27.48 -1.58
C GLN A 415 30.39 27.26 -2.68
N LYS A 416 30.87 28.38 -3.24
CA LYS A 416 31.95 28.43 -4.24
C LYS A 416 33.27 27.90 -3.69
#